data_AF-A0A5C7RGY6-F1
#
_entry.id   AF-A0A5C7RGY6-F1
#
_cell.length_a   1.000
_cell.length_b   1.000
_cell.length_c   1.000
_cell.angle_alpha   90.00
_cell.angle_beta   90.00
_cell.angle_gamma   90.00
#
_symmetry.space_group_name_H-M   'P 1'
#
loop_
_entity.id
_entity.type
_entity.pdbx_description
1 polymer ?
#
loop_
_entity_poly.entity_id
_entity_poly.type
_entity_poly.pdbx_seq_one_letter_code
_entity_poly.pdbx_strand_id
1 'polypeptide(L)'
;MSCLLPPVCAFCEHLLNSPEQDCLAFHEIPDAIMTGKQDHTEALAGDKGYRFQLATEHLEAFTEINTIRQAMGLLPFRLTDQGHW
;
A
#
# COMPACT_ATOMS: atom_id res chain seq x y z
N MET A 1 17.39 13.37 1.39
CA MET A 1 17.04 12.91 0.03
C MET A 1 16.39 11.56 0.17
N SER A 2 15.07 11.45 -0.02
CA SER A 2 14.38 10.17 0.07
C SER A 2 13.10 10.23 -0.78
N CYS A 3 13.06 9.35 -1.77
CA CYS A 3 12.06 9.03 -2.79
C CYS A 3 10.72 9.79 -2.78
N LEU A 4 10.48 10.54 -3.87
CA LEU A 4 9.30 11.33 -4.25
C LEU A 4 7.99 10.53 -4.48
N LEU A 5 7.96 9.24 -4.20
CA LEU A 5 6.80 8.39 -4.51
C LEU A 5 6.04 8.04 -3.23
N PRO A 6 4.71 8.21 -3.21
CA PRO A 6 3.91 7.88 -2.05
C PRO A 6 4.06 6.39 -1.69
N PRO A 7 3.99 6.05 -0.39
CA PRO A 7 3.96 4.65 0.04
C PRO A 7 2.74 3.96 -0.57
N VAL A 8 2.84 2.64 -0.81
CA VAL A 8 1.75 1.87 -1.41
C VAL A 8 0.43 2.00 -0.63
N CYS A 9 0.52 2.19 0.70
CA CYS A 9 -0.64 2.39 1.58
C CYS A 9 -1.52 3.57 1.20
N ALA A 10 -0.98 4.60 0.53
CA ALA A 10 -1.74 5.76 0.07
C ALA A 10 -2.85 5.39 -0.93
N PHE A 11 -2.77 4.20 -1.53
CA PHE A 11 -3.74 3.69 -2.50
C PHE A 11 -4.68 2.64 -1.92
N CYS A 12 -4.55 2.30 -0.62
CA CYS A 12 -5.32 1.22 -0.02
C CYS A 12 -6.71 1.68 0.42
N GLU A 13 -7.75 0.89 0.16
CA GLU A 13 -9.13 1.16 0.64
C GLU A 13 -9.25 1.17 2.18
N HIS A 14 -8.31 0.52 2.87
CA HIS A 14 -8.29 0.42 4.33
C HIS A 14 -7.59 1.59 5.02
N LEU A 15 -6.99 2.52 4.26
CA LEU A 15 -6.37 3.72 4.82
C LEU A 15 -7.46 4.65 5.36
N LEU A 16 -7.25 5.19 6.55
CA LEU A 16 -8.21 6.07 7.20
C LEU A 16 -7.71 7.52 7.12
N ASN A 17 -8.64 8.45 6.95
CA ASN A 17 -8.37 9.87 7.12
C ASN A 17 -8.65 10.28 8.57
N SER A 18 -7.93 9.66 9.52
CA SER A 18 -8.12 9.88 10.97
C SER A 18 -6.80 10.19 11.66
N PRO A 19 -6.73 11.21 12.55
CA PRO A 19 -5.52 11.50 13.31
C PRO A 19 -5.22 10.47 14.40
N GLU A 20 -6.19 9.62 14.76
CA GLU A 20 -6.05 8.62 15.84
C GLU A 20 -5.67 7.23 15.33
N GLN A 21 -5.73 6.99 14.01
CA GLN A 21 -5.46 5.68 13.44
C GLN A 21 -5.15 5.79 11.95
N ASP A 22 -4.01 5.23 11.53
CA ASP A 22 -3.58 5.31 10.14
C ASP A 22 -4.42 4.43 9.19
N CYS A 23 -4.73 3.19 9.58
CA CYS A 23 -5.49 2.26 8.75
C CYS A 23 -6.26 1.22 9.56
N LEU A 24 -7.21 0.51 8.96
CA LEU A 24 -8.00 -0.52 9.66
C LEU A 24 -7.12 -1.67 10.20
N ALA A 25 -6.02 -1.98 9.52
CA ALA A 25 -5.09 -3.05 9.90
C ALA A 25 -4.28 -2.69 11.15
N PHE A 26 -3.67 -1.51 11.16
CA PHE A 26 -2.72 -1.08 12.19
C PHE A 26 -3.09 0.27 12.78
N HIS A 27 -2.85 0.44 14.09
CA HIS A 27 -2.99 1.75 14.72
C HIS A 27 -1.99 2.75 14.11
N GLU A 28 -0.74 2.31 13.94
CA GLU A 28 0.35 2.99 13.25
C GLU A 28 0.92 2.03 12.19
N ILE A 29 1.09 2.49 10.94
CA ILE A 29 1.59 1.61 9.87
C ILE A 29 3.07 1.27 10.12
N PRO A 30 3.45 -0.03 10.16
CA PRO A 30 4.84 -0.43 10.35
C PRO A 30 5.80 0.15 9.29
N ASP A 31 6.98 0.57 9.73
CA ASP A 31 8.05 1.09 8.86
C ASP A 31 8.40 0.15 7.70
N ALA A 32 8.36 -1.17 7.93
CA ALA A 32 8.65 -2.16 6.89
C ALA A 32 7.66 -2.06 5.72
N ILE A 33 6.40 -1.75 5.98
CA ILE A 33 5.38 -1.51 4.96
C ILE A 33 5.58 -0.12 4.33
N MET A 34 5.75 0.93 5.16
CA MET A 34 5.91 2.31 4.69
C MET A 34 7.12 2.47 3.75
N THR A 35 8.20 1.76 4.04
CA THR A 35 9.44 1.78 3.24
C THR A 35 9.42 0.78 2.07
N GLY A 36 8.35 -0.01 1.92
CA GLY A 36 8.23 -1.03 0.87
C GLY A 36 9.18 -2.23 1.04
N LYS A 37 9.72 -2.45 2.24
CA LYS A 37 10.51 -3.65 2.57
C LYS A 37 9.63 -4.90 2.71
N GLN A 38 8.37 -4.71 3.10
CA GLN A 38 7.36 -5.75 3.17
C GLN A 38 6.10 -5.27 2.46
N ASP A 39 5.60 -6.12 1.56
CA ASP A 39 4.35 -5.89 0.87
C ASP A 39 3.19 -6.35 1.78
N HIS A 40 2.23 -5.46 2.04
CA HIS A 40 1.09 -5.77 2.89
C HIS A 40 -0.02 -6.59 2.16
N THR A 41 0.29 -7.13 0.99
CA THR A 41 -0.50 -8.18 0.34
C THR A 41 -0.36 -9.54 1.04
N GLU A 42 0.62 -9.72 1.92
CA GLU A 42 0.83 -10.92 2.73
C GLU A 42 0.44 -10.70 4.20
N ALA A 43 0.30 -11.80 4.94
CA ALA A 43 0.02 -11.74 6.37
C ALA A 43 1.14 -11.15 7.19
N LEU A 44 0.79 -10.23 8.08
CA LEU A 44 1.71 -9.58 8.99
C LEU A 44 1.12 -9.52 10.41
N ALA A 45 1.93 -9.89 11.40
CA ALA A 45 1.50 -9.85 12.79
C ALA A 45 0.92 -8.47 13.16
N GLY A 46 -0.33 -8.47 13.64
CA GLY A 46 -1.03 -7.24 14.05
C GLY A 46 -1.94 -6.60 13.00
N ASP A 47 -2.02 -7.16 11.79
CA ASP A 47 -2.84 -6.65 10.67
C ASP A 47 -4.37 -6.79 10.84
N LYS A 48 -4.83 -7.43 11.93
CA LYS A 48 -6.24 -7.73 12.22
C LYS A 48 -6.98 -8.45 11.08
N GLY A 49 -6.26 -9.18 10.23
CA GLY A 49 -6.79 -9.90 9.07
C GLY A 49 -6.92 -9.07 7.80
N TYR A 50 -6.60 -7.77 7.82
CA TYR A 50 -6.68 -6.91 6.65
C TYR A 50 -5.44 -7.06 5.77
N ARG A 51 -5.64 -7.17 4.46
CA ARG A 51 -4.58 -7.18 3.44
C ARG A 51 -4.66 -5.90 2.62
N PHE A 52 -3.56 -5.53 1.96
CA PHE A 52 -3.60 -4.46 0.97
C PHE A 52 -4.67 -4.76 -0.09
N GLN A 53 -5.58 -3.82 -0.27
CA GLN A 53 -6.59 -3.83 -1.32
C GLN A 53 -6.59 -2.45 -1.96
N LEU A 54 -6.38 -2.41 -3.28
CA LEU A 54 -6.33 -1.18 -4.05
C LEU A 54 -7.74 -0.59 -4.13
N ALA A 55 -7.89 0.66 -3.67
CA ALA A 55 -9.15 1.38 -3.83
C ALA A 55 -9.41 1.64 -5.33
N THR A 56 -10.65 1.44 -5.76
CA THR A 56 -11.00 1.49 -7.19
C THR A 56 -10.69 2.86 -7.80
N GLU A 57 -10.92 3.94 -7.06
CA GLU A 57 -10.62 5.32 -7.44
C GLU A 57 -9.12 5.60 -7.62
N HIS A 58 -8.25 4.72 -7.12
CA HIS A 58 -6.81 4.87 -7.19
C HIS A 58 -6.15 4.01 -8.28
N LEU A 59 -6.93 3.25 -9.05
CA LEU A 59 -6.40 2.32 -10.05
C LEU A 59 -5.51 3.00 -11.11
N GLU A 60 -5.95 4.13 -11.65
CA GLU A 60 -5.20 4.89 -12.66
C GLU A 60 -3.89 5.43 -12.08
N ALA A 61 -3.96 6.17 -10.97
CA ALA A 61 -2.80 6.72 -10.29
C ALA A 61 -1.79 5.65 -9.85
N PHE A 62 -2.27 4.50 -9.36
CA PHE A 62 -1.42 3.37 -8.99
C PHE A 62 -0.64 2.82 -10.20
N THR A 63 -1.31 2.72 -11.36
CA THR A 63 -0.70 2.26 -12.62
C THR A 63 0.37 3.23 -13.11
N GLU A 64 0.09 4.55 -13.04
CA GLU A 64 1.07 5.59 -13.38
C GLU A 64 2.29 5.52 -12.46
N ILE A 65 2.09 5.39 -11.15
CA ILE A 65 3.17 5.29 -10.18
C ILE A 65 4.03 4.06 -10.42
N ASN A 66 3.43 2.90 -10.72
CA ASN A 66 4.19 1.71 -11.08
C ASN A 66 5.01 1.90 -12.36
N THR A 67 4.46 2.62 -13.35
CA THR A 67 5.21 2.99 -14.57
C THR A 67 6.43 3.86 -14.24
N ILE A 68 6.26 4.85 -13.36
CA ILE A 68 7.36 5.72 -12.90
C ILE A 68 8.40 4.91 -12.13
N ARG A 69 7.98 4.02 -11.22
CA ARG A 69 8.88 3.14 -10.46
C ARG A 69 9.75 2.31 -11.40
N GLN A 70 9.14 1.68 -12.40
CA GLN A 70 9.87 0.88 -13.39
C GLN A 70 10.84 1.72 -14.21
N ALA A 71 10.44 2.92 -14.64
CA ALA A 71 11.33 3.85 -15.36
C ALA A 71 12.54 4.29 -14.51
N MET A 72 12.40 4.29 -13.18
CA MET A 72 13.48 4.56 -12.23
C MET A 72 14.31 3.31 -11.85
N GLY A 73 14.02 2.14 -12.42
CA GLY A 73 14.68 0.87 -12.09
C GLY A 73 14.23 0.26 -10.76
N LEU A 74 13.10 0.70 -10.20
CA LEU A 74 12.49 0.16 -9.00
C LEU A 74 11.47 -0.93 -9.35
N LEU A 75 11.27 -1.88 -8.43
CA LEU A 75 10.20 -2.86 -8.56
C LEU A 75 8.82 -2.19 -8.46
N PRO A 76 7.84 -2.53 -9.32
CA PRO A 76 6.47 -2.08 -9.16
C PRO A 76 5.88 -2.63 -7.86
N PHE A 77 4.93 -1.91 -7.29
CA PHE A 77 4.08 -2.46 -6.23
C PHE A 77 3.21 -3.59 -6.80
N ARG A 78 3.02 -4.67 -6.03
CA ARG A 78 2.17 -5.78 -6.46
C ARG A 78 0.69 -5.42 -6.30
N LEU A 79 -0.14 -5.94 -7.18
CA LEU A 79 -1.56 -6.16 -6.91
C LEU A 79 -1.73 -7.63 -6.55
N THR A 80 -2.40 -7.93 -5.44
CA THR A 80 -3.10 -9.20 -5.33
C THR A 80 -4.41 -9.08 -6.08
N ASP A 81 -4.68 -10.04 -6.96
CA ASP A 81 -5.96 -10.19 -7.63
C ASP A 81 -7.08 -10.06 -6.59
N GLN A 82 -8.09 -9.23 -6.88
CA GLN A 82 -9.28 -9.13 -6.05
C GLN A 82 -9.99 -10.48 -6.14
N GLY A 83 -9.61 -11.41 -5.28
CA GLY A 83 -10.34 -12.64 -5.06
C GLY A 83 -11.69 -12.26 -4.49
N HIS A 84 -12.72 -12.30 -5.34
CA HIS A 84 -14.11 -12.34 -4.91
C HIS A 84 -14.25 -13.34 -3.75
N TRP A 85 -14.68 -12.86 -2.59
CA TRP A 85 -15.18 -13.68 -1.49
C TRP A 85 -16.70 -13.60 -1.46
#